data_AF-A0A7K2M4A3-F1
#
_entry.id   AF-A0A7K2M4A3-F1
#
_cell.length_a   1.000
_cell.length_b   1.000
_cell.length_c   1.000
_cell.angle_alpha   90.00
_cell.angle_beta   90.00
_cell.angle_gamma   90.00
#
_symmetry.space_group_name_H-M   'P 1'
#
loop_
_entity.id
_entity.type
_entity.pdbx_description
1 polymer ?
#
loop_
_entity_poly.entity_id
_entity_poly.type
_entity_poly.pdbx_seq_one_letter_code
_entity_poly.pdbx_strand_id
1 'polypeptide(L)'
;RQLIALTRAYLSPAPLALLDEATCHLDPEAEARAERAFAARPGGTLVIVAHRVSSARRADRVLVMDGRDTAYGTHEELLACSALYRELVGDWSPPRPPAPAPASTSAARVTATPPPARF
;
A
#
# COMPACT_ATOMS: atom_id res chain seq x y z
N ARG A 1 -7.11 22.29 -22.20
CA ARG A 1 -5.66 22.64 -22.13
C ARG A 1 -4.79 21.45 -21.70
N GLN A 2 -5.19 20.66 -20.71
CA GLN A 2 -4.43 19.48 -20.25
C GLN A 2 -4.17 18.42 -21.33
N LEU A 3 -5.18 18.04 -22.13
CA LEU A 3 -4.98 17.12 -23.26
C LEU A 3 -3.90 17.59 -24.25
N ILE A 4 -3.81 18.90 -24.52
CA ILE A 4 -2.77 19.45 -25.41
C ILE A 4 -1.38 19.27 -24.78
N ALA A 5 -1.25 19.53 -23.47
CA ALA A 5 0.01 19.32 -22.75
C ALA A 5 0.40 17.83 -22.71
N LEU A 6 -0.56 16.95 -22.45
CA LEU A 6 -0.38 15.51 -22.46
C LEU A 6 0.06 15.00 -23.83
N THR A 7 -0.57 15.45 -24.91
CA THR A 7 -0.17 15.11 -26.28
C THR A 7 1.23 15.61 -26.59
N ARG A 8 1.60 16.82 -26.16
CA ARG A 8 2.98 17.33 -26.32
C ARG A 8 3.99 16.48 -25.55
N ALA A 9 3.68 16.07 -24.34
CA ALA A 9 4.53 15.18 -23.55
C ALA A 9 4.67 13.80 -24.23
N TYR A 10 3.58 13.28 -24.80
CA TYR A 10 3.58 12.02 -25.52
C TYR A 10 4.44 12.07 -26.79
N LEU A 11 4.41 13.17 -27.53
CA LEU A 11 5.22 13.35 -28.75
C LEU A 11 6.69 13.68 -28.47
N SER A 12 7.05 14.03 -27.23
CA SER A 12 8.43 14.31 -26.85
C SER A 12 9.30 13.05 -26.98
N PRO A 13 10.53 13.13 -27.54
CA PRO A 13 11.46 12.02 -27.57
C PRO A 13 12.10 11.72 -26.21
N ALA A 14 11.67 12.40 -25.14
CA ALA A 14 12.21 12.19 -23.80
C ALA A 14 12.09 10.72 -23.35
N PRO A 15 13.15 10.14 -22.76
CA PRO A 15 13.12 8.76 -22.25
C PRO A 15 12.39 8.64 -20.91
N LEU A 16 12.06 9.77 -20.27
CA LEU A 16 11.33 9.83 -19.01
C LEU A 16 10.14 10.77 -19.15
N ALA A 17 8.95 10.29 -18.81
CA ALA A 17 7.74 11.08 -18.69
C ALA A 17 7.28 11.11 -17.23
N LEU A 18 7.05 12.31 -16.69
CA LEU A 18 6.45 12.53 -15.38
C LEU A 18 5.04 13.11 -15.56
N LEU A 19 4.03 12.41 -15.06
CA LEU A 19 2.65 12.88 -15.03
C LEU A 19 2.29 13.23 -13.59
N ASP A 20 2.31 14.51 -13.29
CA ASP A 20 1.87 15.06 -12.00
C ASP A 20 0.49 15.69 -12.17
N GLU A 21 -0.55 15.06 -11.59
CA GLU A 21 -1.96 15.46 -11.73
C GLU A 21 -2.46 15.69 -13.18
N ALA A 22 -1.69 15.32 -14.21
CA ALA A 22 -1.95 15.71 -15.60
C ALA A 22 -3.21 15.07 -16.21
N THR A 23 -3.74 14.03 -15.54
CA THR A 23 -4.92 13.26 -15.92
C THR A 23 -6.14 13.53 -15.02
N CYS A 24 -6.05 14.41 -14.01
CA CYS A 24 -7.11 14.55 -13.00
C CYS A 24 -8.44 15.10 -13.55
N HIS A 25 -8.43 15.79 -14.70
CA HIS A 25 -9.67 16.23 -15.38
C HIS A 25 -10.10 15.28 -16.51
N LEU A 26 -9.40 14.16 -16.72
CA LEU A 26 -9.82 13.11 -17.64
C LEU A 26 -10.78 12.17 -16.93
N ASP A 27 -11.71 11.60 -17.69
CA ASP A 27 -12.46 10.46 -17.21
C ASP A 27 -11.51 9.25 -16.97
N PRO A 28 -11.89 8.30 -16.09
CA PRO A 28 -11.04 7.16 -15.74
C PRO A 28 -10.57 6.31 -16.93
N GLU A 29 -11.37 6.22 -17.99
CA GLU A 29 -11.03 5.42 -19.16
C GLU A 29 -9.99 6.13 -20.02
N ALA A 30 -10.14 7.44 -20.22
CA ALA A 30 -9.17 8.27 -20.91
C ALA A 30 -7.83 8.33 -20.17
N GLU A 31 -7.83 8.39 -18.84
CA GLU A 31 -6.64 8.28 -17.99
C GLU A 31 -5.93 6.95 -18.23
N ALA A 32 -6.64 5.82 -18.06
CA ALA A 32 -6.07 4.49 -18.26
C ALA A 32 -5.58 4.26 -19.71
N ARG A 33 -6.21 4.89 -20.70
CA ARG A 33 -5.74 4.85 -22.09
C ARG A 33 -4.45 5.63 -22.27
N ALA A 34 -4.34 6.82 -21.68
CA ALA A 34 -3.14 7.63 -21.74
C ALA A 34 -1.95 6.93 -21.07
N GLU A 35 -2.13 6.44 -19.84
CA GLU A 35 -1.07 5.73 -19.10
C GLU A 35 -0.54 4.53 -19.86
N ARG A 36 -1.44 3.70 -20.44
CA ARG A 36 -1.05 2.57 -21.28
C ARG A 36 -0.27 2.99 -22.52
N ALA A 37 -0.66 4.09 -23.16
CA ALA A 37 0.06 4.61 -24.32
C ALA A 37 1.48 5.05 -23.95
N PHE A 38 1.67 5.72 -22.81
CA PHE A 38 3.01 6.07 -22.31
C PHE A 38 3.83 4.85 -21.90
N ALA A 39 3.23 3.89 -21.19
CA ALA A 39 3.91 2.66 -20.76
C ALA A 39 4.33 1.77 -21.93
N ALA A 40 3.58 1.79 -23.05
CA ALA A 40 3.92 1.03 -24.25
C ALA A 40 5.06 1.66 -25.08
N ARG A 41 5.58 2.84 -24.69
CA ARG A 41 6.67 3.49 -25.42
C ARG A 41 7.97 2.70 -25.28
N PRO A 42 8.61 2.27 -26.38
CA PRO A 42 9.88 1.55 -26.31
C PRO A 42 10.96 2.39 -25.64
N GLY A 43 11.63 1.83 -24.62
CA GLY A 43 12.72 2.49 -23.92
C GLY A 43 12.33 3.72 -23.10
N GLY A 44 11.03 3.93 -22.87
CA GLY A 44 10.51 5.02 -22.04
C GLY A 44 10.21 4.57 -20.61
N THR A 45 10.48 5.45 -19.65
CA THR A 45 10.04 5.32 -18.26
C THR A 45 8.90 6.29 -18.01
N LEU A 46 7.82 5.80 -17.41
CA LEU A 46 6.68 6.61 -16.98
C LEU A 46 6.65 6.66 -15.45
N VAL A 47 6.65 7.87 -14.90
CA VAL A 47 6.40 8.13 -13.49
C VAL A 47 5.10 8.90 -13.37
N ILE A 48 4.22 8.44 -12.47
CA ILE A 48 2.91 9.05 -12.25
C ILE A 48 2.79 9.38 -10.77
N VAL A 49 2.45 10.63 -10.45
CA VAL A 49 2.00 11.01 -9.12
C VAL A 49 0.50 10.73 -9.05
N ALA A 50 0.14 9.63 -8.42
CA ALA A 50 -1.23 9.11 -8.42
C ALA A 50 -2.06 9.67 -7.26
N HIS A 51 -3.21 10.27 -7.57
CA HIS A 51 -4.25 10.62 -6.58
C HIS A 51 -5.30 9.53 -6.44
N ARG A 52 -5.23 8.50 -7.29
CA ARG A 52 -6.16 7.37 -7.32
C ARG A 52 -5.38 6.09 -7.16
N VAL A 53 -5.84 5.25 -6.24
CA VAL A 53 -5.32 3.89 -6.03
C VAL A 53 -5.33 3.07 -7.31
N SER A 54 -6.32 3.28 -8.19
CA SER A 54 -6.41 2.56 -9.45
C SER A 54 -5.20 2.80 -10.36
N SER A 55 -4.61 3.99 -10.35
CA SER A 55 -3.39 4.31 -11.10
C SER A 55 -2.17 3.64 -10.48
N ALA A 56 -2.06 3.64 -9.15
CA ALA A 56 -1.03 2.87 -8.45
C ALA A 56 -1.14 1.35 -8.73
N ARG A 57 -2.34 0.79 -8.82
CA ARG A 57 -2.57 -0.63 -9.15
C ARG A 57 -2.16 -1.03 -10.56
N ARG A 58 -2.13 -0.09 -11.51
CA ARG A 58 -1.70 -0.34 -12.90
C ARG A 58 -0.19 -0.21 -13.09
N ALA A 59 0.52 0.36 -12.11
CA ALA A 59 1.95 0.57 -12.20
C ALA A 59 2.71 -0.74 -11.96
N ASP A 60 3.82 -0.93 -12.68
CA ASP A 60 4.72 -2.07 -12.46
C ASP A 60 5.34 -2.04 -11.06
N ARG A 61 5.60 -0.83 -10.56
CA ARG A 61 6.16 -0.56 -9.23
C ARG A 61 5.50 0.70 -8.67
N VAL A 62 5.33 0.72 -7.36
CA VAL A 62 4.76 1.84 -6.61
C VAL A 62 5.75 2.29 -5.56
N LEU A 63 5.92 3.61 -5.46
CA LEU A 63 6.63 4.27 -4.37
C LEU A 63 5.60 4.98 -3.49
N VAL A 64 5.53 4.59 -2.22
CA VAL A 64 4.67 5.21 -1.21
C VAL A 64 5.55 6.03 -0.28
N MET A 65 5.16 7.27 0.01
CA MET A 65 5.92 8.19 0.85
C MET A 65 4.98 8.94 1.81
N ASP A 66 5.37 9.02 3.09
CA ASP A 66 4.67 9.82 4.12
C ASP A 66 5.68 10.64 4.95
N GLY A 67 6.60 11.31 4.26
CA GLY A 67 7.62 12.20 4.83
C GLY A 67 8.73 11.53 5.66
N ARG A 68 8.39 10.55 6.50
CA ARG A 68 9.32 9.77 7.33
C ARG A 68 9.52 8.36 6.81
N ASP A 69 8.45 7.75 6.32
CA ASP A 69 8.47 6.38 5.83
C ASP A 69 8.38 6.35 4.31
N THR A 70 9.17 5.47 3.70
CA THR A 70 9.11 5.18 2.28
C THR A 70 9.03 3.67 2.05
N ALA A 71 8.17 3.26 1.13
CA ALA A 71 8.02 1.85 0.75
C ALA A 71 7.98 1.75 -0.77
N TYR A 72 8.69 0.76 -1.31
CA TYR A 72 8.81 0.55 -2.75
C TYR A 72 8.62 -0.94 -3.08
N GLY A 73 7.78 -1.24 -4.07
CA GLY A 73 7.52 -2.61 -4.49
C GLY A 73 6.39 -2.72 -5.50
N THR A 74 5.98 -3.95 -5.84
CA THR A 74 4.72 -4.20 -6.52
C THR A 74 3.53 -3.91 -5.61
N HIS A 75 2.33 -3.92 -6.18
CA HIS A 75 1.08 -3.88 -5.44
C HIS A 75 1.04 -4.92 -4.31
N GLU A 76 1.40 -6.17 -4.61
CA GLU A 76 1.36 -7.30 -3.69
C GLU A 76 2.42 -7.18 -2.58
N GLU A 77 3.64 -6.79 -2.94
CA GLU A 77 4.73 -6.57 -1.98
C GLU A 77 4.35 -5.47 -0.97
N LEU A 78 3.74 -4.38 -1.45
CA LEU A 78 3.32 -3.27 -0.60
C LEU A 78 2.10 -3.61 0.26
N LEU A 79 1.16 -4.42 -0.22
CA LEU A 79 0.07 -4.93 0.63
C LEU A 79 0.60 -5.75 1.81
N ALA A 80 1.67 -6.52 1.62
CA ALA A 80 2.29 -7.28 2.70
C ALA A 80 3.08 -6.38 3.67
N CYS A 81 3.88 -5.46 3.14
CA CYS A 81 4.93 -4.78 3.89
C CYS A 81 4.58 -3.35 4.36
N SER A 82 3.55 -2.70 3.79
CA SER A 82 3.22 -1.29 4.08
C SER A 82 1.81 -1.14 4.65
N ALA A 83 1.72 -0.74 5.92
CA ALA A 83 0.45 -0.42 6.57
C ALA A 83 -0.25 0.77 5.90
N LEU A 84 0.53 1.81 5.55
CA LEU A 84 0.04 2.98 4.83
C LEU A 84 -0.56 2.62 3.47
N TYR A 85 0.11 1.75 2.71
CA TYR A 85 -0.41 1.33 1.42
C TYR A 85 -1.73 0.56 1.54
N ARG A 86 -1.85 -0.35 2.52
CA ARG A 86 -3.11 -1.07 2.81
C ARG A 86 -4.25 -0.11 3.13
N GLU A 87 -3.97 0.92 3.95
CA GLU A 87 -4.94 1.96 4.29
C GLU A 87 -5.41 2.72 3.04
N LEU A 88 -4.47 3.19 2.21
CA LEU A 88 -4.78 3.91 0.98
C LEU A 88 -5.62 3.08 0.01
N VAL A 89 -5.35 1.77 -0.09
CA VAL A 89 -6.07 0.85 -0.98
C VAL A 89 -7.47 0.49 -0.44
N GLY A 90 -7.79 0.87 0.79
CA GLY A 90 -9.06 0.54 1.46
C GLY A 90 -9.12 -0.89 1.97
N ASP A 91 -7.98 -1.58 2.09
CA ASP A 91 -7.87 -2.96 2.60
C ASP A 91 -7.60 -2.97 4.12
N TRP A 92 -8.20 -2.03 4.86
CA TRP A 92 -8.03 -1.98 6.30
C TRP A 92 -8.70 -3.18 6.97
N SER A 93 -7.89 -4.18 7.34
CA SER A 93 -8.22 -5.15 8.37
C SER A 93 -7.50 -4.74 9.66
N PRO A 94 -8.22 -4.51 10.78
CA PRO A 94 -7.56 -4.19 12.04
C PRO A 94 -6.61 -5.34 12.42
N PRO A 95 -5.43 -5.05 13.01
CA PRO A 95 -4.49 -6.08 13.43
C PRO A 95 -5.22 -7.09 14.33
N ARG A 96 -5.27 -8.35 13.90
CA ARG A 96 -5.86 -9.43 14.70
C ARG A 96 -5.10 -9.47 16.03
N PRO A 97 -5.78 -9.26 17.18
CA PRO A 97 -5.11 -9.35 18.47
C PRO A 97 -4.41 -10.71 18.59
N PRO A 98 -3.22 -10.77 19.21
CA PRO A 98 -2.50 -12.02 19.38
C PRO A 98 -3.44 -13.05 20.01
N ALA A 99 -3.46 -14.25 19.43
CA ALA A 99 -4.27 -15.34 19.97
C ALA A 99 -3.93 -15.50 21.46
N PRO A 100 -4.95 -15.63 22.34
CA PRO A 100 -4.69 -15.76 23.76
C PRO A 100 -3.74 -16.93 24.00
N ALA A 101 -2.66 -16.68 24.73
CA ALA A 101 -1.72 -17.72 25.12
C ALA A 101 -2.50 -18.87 25.80
N PRO A 102 -2.17 -20.15 25.52
CA PRO A 102 -2.87 -21.26 26.14
C PRO A 102 -2.77 -21.12 27.67
N ALA A 103 -3.93 -21.09 28.33
CA ALA A 103 -4.04 -20.97 29.76
C ALA A 103 -3.20 -22.07 30.43
N SER A 104 -2.14 -21.68 31.14
CA SER A 104 -1.39 -22.61 31.98
C SER A 104 -2.33 -23.10 33.07
N THR A 105 -2.75 -24.36 32.98
CA THR A 105 -3.49 -25.05 34.05
C THR A 105 -2.58 -25.10 35.28
N SER A 106 -2.85 -24.25 36.27
CA SER A 106 -2.17 -24.27 37.56
C SER A 106 -2.64 -25.50 38.33
N ALA A 107 -1.76 -26.49 38.44
CA ALA A 107 -1.97 -27.70 39.22
C ALA A 107 -1.78 -27.42 40.72
N ALA A 108 -2.75 -27.90 41.50
CA ALA A 108 -2.64 -28.36 42.89
C ALA A 108 -1.99 -27.43 43.94
N ARG A 109 -2.84 -26.78 44.76
CA ARG A 109 -2.48 -26.44 46.15
C ARG A 109 -3.08 -27.49 47.08
N VAL A 110 -2.22 -28.37 47.56
CA VAL A 110 -2.48 -29.37 48.60
C VAL A 110 -2.90 -28.67 49.90
N THR A 111 -3.95 -29.20 50.52
CA THR A 111 -4.47 -28.85 51.84
C THR A 111 -3.51 -29.30 52.94
N ALA A 112 -3.14 -28.40 53.86
CA ALA A 112 -2.45 -28.74 55.10
C ALA A 112 -3.31 -28.31 56.29
N THR A 113 -3.80 -29.31 57.03
CA THR A 113 -4.54 -29.19 58.30
C THR A 113 -3.56 -28.87 59.44
N PRO A 114 -3.83 -27.88 60.32
CA PRO A 114 -2.99 -27.64 61.49
C PRO A 114 -3.32 -28.62 62.64
N PRO A 115 -2.33 -29.07 63.45
CA PRO A 115 -2.56 -29.95 64.59
C PRO A 115 -3.12 -29.20 65.80
N PRO A 116 -3.83 -29.87 66.73
CA PRO A 116 -4.46 -29.21 67.87
C PRO A 116 -3.44 -28.82 68.95
N ALA A 117 -3.67 -27.63 69.54
CA ALA A 117 -2.95 -27.13 70.70
C ALA A 117 -3.22 -28.01 71.94
N ARG A 118 -2.16 -28.31 72.70
CA ARG A 118 -2.26 -28.84 74.05
C ARG A 118 -1.90 -27.73 75.04
N PHE A 119 -2.68 -27.72 76.14
CA PHE A 119 -2.69 -26.80 77.28
C PHE A 119 -1.32 -26.50 77.88
#